data_AF-A0A351Y471-F1
#
_entry.id   AF-A0A351Y471-F1
#
_cell.length_a   1.000
_cell.length_b   1.000
_cell.length_c   1.000
_cell.angle_alpha   90.00
_cell.angle_beta   90.00
_cell.angle_gamma   90.00
#
_symmetry.space_group_name_H-M   'P 1'
#
loop_
_entity.id
_entity.type
_entity.pdbx_description
1 polymer ?
#
loop_
_entity_poly.entity_id
_entity_poly.type
_entity_poly.pdbx_seq_one_letter_code
_entity_poly.pdbx_strand_id
1 'polypeptide(L)' 'MGPGADYATNHTQCDALLFDDTSTSNTIPDIKSYNNTAIVAHEASAGKIDESELFYLMAR' A
#
# COMPACT_ATOMS: atom_id res chain seq x y z
N MET A 1 11.78 -13.42 1.94
CA MET A 1 11.69 -14.81 1.46
C MET A 1 12.97 -15.54 1.77
N GLY A 2 12.89 -16.65 2.51
CA GLY A 2 14.04 -17.47 2.85
C GLY A 2 14.50 -18.35 1.69
N PRO A 3 15.75 -18.87 1.71
CA PRO A 3 16.31 -19.66 0.61
C PRO A 3 15.50 -20.90 0.22
N GLY A 4 14.83 -21.56 1.16
CA GLY A 4 14.00 -22.75 0.89
C GLY A 4 12.53 -22.46 0.54
N ALA A 5 12.15 -21.20 0.33
CA ALA A 5 10.79 -20.79 0.01
C ALA A 5 10.53 -20.84 -1.50
N ASP A 6 10.69 -22.03 -2.10
CA ASP A 6 10.55 -22.22 -3.54
C ASP A 6 9.10 -21.95 -3.99
N TYR A 7 8.95 -21.20 -5.08
CA TYR A 7 7.68 -20.78 -5.68
C TYR A 7 6.74 -20.01 -4.73
N ALA A 8 7.27 -19.44 -3.64
CA ALA A 8 6.48 -18.67 -2.70
C ALA A 8 6.03 -17.33 -3.30
N THR A 9 4.80 -16.92 -3.01
CA THR A 9 4.24 -15.63 -3.46
C THR A 9 3.95 -14.73 -2.26
N ASN A 10 4.33 -13.46 -2.36
CA ASN A 10 3.93 -12.41 -1.42
C ASN A 10 3.37 -11.20 -2.17
N HIS A 11 2.26 -10.68 -1.65
CA HIS A 11 1.67 -9.43 -2.08
C HIS A 11 1.53 -8.52 -0.85
N THR A 12 2.13 -7.34 -0.92
CA THR A 12 2.07 -6.34 0.15
C THR A 12 1.47 -5.05 -0.40
N GLN A 13 0.30 -4.67 0.12
CA GLN A 13 -0.38 -3.44 -0.26
C GLN A 13 -0.32 -2.43 0.88
N CYS A 14 0.09 -1.20 0.56
CA CYS A 14 0.17 -0.10 1.50
C CYS A 14 -0.69 1.08 1.02
N ASP A 15 -1.86 1.25 1.62
CA ASP A 15 -2.76 2.36 1.30
C ASP A 15 -2.70 3.44 2.38
N ALA A 16 -2.61 4.69 1.96
CA ALA A 16 -2.62 5.86 2.82
C ALA A 16 -3.74 6.83 2.43
N LEU A 17 -4.45 7.33 3.43
CA LEU A 17 -5.45 8.38 3.26
C LEU A 17 -4.97 9.66 3.97
N LEU A 18 -4.88 10.74 3.20
CA LEU A 18 -4.52 12.07 3.67
C LEU A 18 -5.82 12.86 3.92
N PHE A 19 -5.99 13.35 5.15
CA PHE A 19 -7.20 14.08 5.56
C PHE A 19 -7.13 15.57 5.28
N ASP A 20 -5.93 16.13 5.21
CA ASP A 20 -5.70 17.55 5.02
C ASP A 20 -4.40 17.80 4.23
N ASP A 21 -4.11 19.07 3.94
CA ASP A 21 -2.95 19.48 3.16
C ASP A 21 -1.64 19.51 3.94
N THR A 22 -1.69 19.37 5.26
CA THR A 22 -0.53 19.40 6.16
C THR A 22 -0.07 18.01 6.57
N SER A 23 -0.95 17.02 6.44
CA SER A 23 -0.70 15.62 6.71
C SER A 23 0.30 15.05 5.71
N THR A 24 1.20 14.20 6.21
CA THR A 24 2.19 13.49 5.40
C THR A 24 2.18 12.02 5.77
N SER A 25 2.13 11.14 4.77
CA SER A 25 2.29 9.70 4.95
C SER A 25 3.58 9.23 4.29
N ASN A 26 4.44 8.59 5.07
CA ASN A 26 5.72 8.06 4.60
C ASN A 26 5.70 6.53 4.64
N THR A 27 5.78 5.91 3.46
CA THR A 27 5.86 4.45 3.30
C THR A 27 7.23 4.09 2.76
N ILE A 28 8.03 3.36 3.54
CA ILE A 28 9.40 2.96 3.19
C ILE A 28 9.45 1.41 3.22
N PRO A 29 9.13 0.75 2.10
CA PRO A 29 9.14 -0.71 2.04
C PRO A 29 10.57 -1.25 2.02
N ASP A 30 10.80 -2.40 2.65
CA ASP A 30 12.04 -3.17 2.58
C ASP A 30 11.72 -4.59 2.14
N ILE A 31 12.24 -5.00 0.97
CA ILE A 31 12.00 -6.32 0.39
C ILE A 31 13.31 -7.11 0.40
N LYS A 32 13.35 -8.16 1.23
CA LYS A 32 14.48 -9.10 1.28
C LYS A 32 14.03 -10.46 0.76
N SER A 33 14.43 -10.80 -0.46
CA SER A 33 14.21 -12.11 -1.07
C SER A 33 15.54 -12.81 -1.34
N TYR A 34 15.70 -14.00 -0.78
CA TYR A 34 16.87 -14.87 -0.98
C TYR A 34 16.52 -16.12 -1.80
N ASN A 35 15.40 -16.11 -2.50
CA ASN A 35 14.95 -17.20 -3.37
C ASN A 35 14.53 -16.65 -4.74
N ASN A 36 15.13 -17.18 -5.80
CA ASN A 36 14.95 -16.69 -7.17
C ASN A 36 13.65 -17.17 -7.83
N THR A 37 13.00 -18.19 -7.26
CA THR A 37 11.71 -18.70 -7.74
C THR A 37 10.53 -18.02 -7.05
N ALA A 38 10.78 -17.23 -6.01
CA ALA A 38 9.75 -16.51 -5.28
C ALA A 38 9.25 -15.28 -6.05
N ILE A 39 7.95 -15.01 -5.96
CA ILE A 39 7.28 -13.85 -6.54
C ILE A 39 6.94 -12.88 -5.41
N VAL A 40 7.45 -11.65 -5.48
CA VAL A 40 7.14 -10.60 -4.51
C VAL A 40 6.60 -9.40 -5.25
N ALA A 41 5.38 -9.00 -4.91
CA ALA A 41 4.72 -7.82 -5.45
C ALA A 41 4.41 -6.85 -4.30
N HIS A 42 4.67 -5.58 -4.55
CA HIS A 42 4.38 -4.49 -3.62
C HIS A 42 3.65 -3.37 -4.35
N GLU A 43 2.53 -2.95 -3.79
CA GLU A 43 1.77 -1.80 -4.24
C GLU A 43 1.65 -0.79 -3.09
N ALA A 44 1.77 0.49 -3.43
CA ALA A 44 1.56 1.58 -2.49
C ALA A 44 0.77 2.71 -3.15
N SER A 45 -0.29 3.14 -2.46
CA SER A 45 -1.18 4.20 -2.92
C SER A 45 -1.38 5.23 -1.80
N ALA A 46 -1.39 6.51 -2.16
CA ALA A 46 -1.72 7.59 -1.24
C ALA A 46 -2.77 8.49 -1.89
N GLY A 47 -3.90 8.71 -1.21
CA GLY A 47 -5.02 9.47 -1.74
C GLY A 47 -5.58 10.44 -0.70
N LYS A 48 -6.44 11.36 -1.17
CA LYS A 48 -7.27 12.23 -0.32
C LYS A 48 -8.73 11.81 -0.47
N ILE A 49 -9.55 12.11 0.53
CA ILE A 49 -11.01 11.95 0.41
C ILE A 49 -11.51 12.93 -0.65
N ASP A 50 -12.38 12.45 -1.55
CA ASP A 50 -13.05 13.31 -2.51
C ASP A 50 -14.11 14.16 -1.80
N GLU A 51 -13.95 15.49 -1.86
CA GLU A 51 -14.87 16.43 -1.24
C GLU A 51 -16.30 16.32 -1.78
N SER A 52 -16.47 15.90 -3.04
CA SER A 52 -17.79 15.72 -3.66
C SER A 52 -18.54 14.52 -3.08
N GLU A 53 -17.81 13.43 -2.81
CA GLU A 53 -18.36 12.24 -2.14
C GLU A 53 -18.70 12.56 -0.67
N LEU A 54 -17.83 13.32 0.01
CA LEU A 54 -18.07 13.78 1.38
C LEU A 54 -19.33 14.66 1.45
N PHE A 55 -19.47 15.62 0.53
CA PHE A 55 -20.64 16.48 0.44
C PHE A 55 -21.92 15.68 0.20
N TYR A 56 -21.89 14.71 -0.73
CA TYR A 56 -23.03 13.83 -0.99
C TYR A 56 -23.47 13.07 0.26
N LEU A 57 -22.52 12.56 1.04
CA LEU A 57 -22.79 11.83 2.30
C LEU A 57 -23.34 12.75 3.40
N MET A 58 -22.87 14.00 3.50
CA MET A 58 -23.35 14.99 4.48
C MET A 58 -24.72 15.59 4.14
N ALA A 59 -25.17 15.51 2.89
CA ALA A 59 -26.44 16.09 2.43
C ALA A 59 -27.67 15.23 2.75
N ARG A 60 -27.53 14.16 3.55
CA ARG A 60 -28.60 13.27 4.03
C ARG A 60 -28.68 13.28 5.55
#